data_AF-A0A1I6K5R8-F1
#
_entry.id   AF-A0A1I6K5R8-F1
#
_cell.length_a   1.000
_cell.length_b   1.000
_cell.length_c   1.000
_cell.angle_alpha   90.00
_cell.angle_beta   90.00
_cell.angle_gamma   90.00
#
_symmetry.space_group_name_H-M   'P 1'
#
loop_
_entity.id
_entity.type
_entity.pdbx_description
1 polymer ?
#
loop_
_entity_poly.entity_id
_entity_poly.type
_entity_poly.pdbx_seq_one_letter_code
_entity_poly.pdbx_strand_id
1 'polypeptide(L)'
;MSAAQINALRVRSVKISRAFKALFKGGVPVSRFYRWLFHVDGELRRDGQIVLADLRDFCFADRPTFDSDALVMARREGRRDVFLRITNYLNLDESVVRQLMEIDDGI
;
A
#
# COMPACT_ATOMS: atom_id res chain seq x y z
N MET A 1 15.25 34.07 21.83
CA MET A 1 13.91 33.57 22.22
C MET A 1 13.97 33.14 23.67
N SER A 2 12.98 33.50 24.49
CA SER A 2 12.96 33.14 25.92
C SER A 2 12.59 31.66 26.10
N ALA A 3 13.05 31.05 27.20
CA ALA A 3 12.75 29.65 27.53
C ALA A 3 11.24 29.35 27.56
N ALA A 4 10.42 30.33 27.94
CA ALA A 4 8.96 30.25 27.91
C ALA A 4 8.40 30.09 26.48
N GLN A 5 8.99 30.77 25.49
CA GLN A 5 8.56 30.66 24.09
C GLN A 5 8.86 29.27 23.52
N ILE A 6 10.03 28.71 23.83
CA ILE A 6 10.43 27.35 23.42
C ILE A 6 9.49 26.31 24.05
N ASN A 7 9.16 26.48 25.35
CA ASN A 7 8.25 25.56 26.04
C ASN A 7 6.82 25.63 25.47
N ALA A 8 6.33 26.82 25.12
CA ALA A 8 5.03 27.00 24.49
C ALA A 8 4.95 26.32 23.11
N LEU A 9 6.00 26.43 22.30
CA LEU A 9 6.10 25.74 21.01
C LEU A 9 6.09 24.21 21.18
N ARG A 10 6.84 23.69 22.17
CA ARG A 10 6.87 22.25 22.48
C ARG A 10 5.49 21.74 22.88
N VAL A 11 4.78 22.46 23.76
CA VAL A 11 3.42 22.11 24.18
C VAL A 11 2.46 22.11 22.99
N ARG A 12 2.57 23.09 22.08
CA ARG A 12 1.76 23.15 20.86
C ARG A 12 2.04 21.96 19.94
N SER A 13 3.29 21.61 19.71
CA SER A 13 3.68 20.47 18.87
C SER A 13 3.20 19.13 19.45
N VAL A 14 3.25 18.95 20.77
CA VAL A 14 2.73 17.76 21.43
C VAL A 14 1.21 17.67 21.28
N LYS A 15 0.49 18.78 21.42
CA LYS A 15 -0.97 18.82 21.21
C LYS A 15 -1.35 18.49 19.77
N ILE A 16 -0.65 19.05 18.78
CA ILE A 16 -0.86 18.74 17.36
C ILE A 16 -0.58 17.26 17.09
N SER A 17 0.53 16.70 17.60
CA SER A 17 0.85 15.28 17.44
C SER A 17 -0.21 14.38 18.10
N ARG A 18 -0.74 14.77 19.25
CA ARG A 18 -1.83 14.04 19.93
C ARG A 18 -3.15 14.13 19.16
N ALA A 19 -3.48 15.29 18.58
CA ALA A 19 -4.67 15.46 17.75
C ALA A 19 -4.55 14.67 16.43
N PHE A 20 -3.39 14.70 15.78
CA PHE A 20 -3.08 13.86 14.64
C PHE A 20 -3.20 12.37 15.00
N LYS A 21 -2.64 11.94 16.14
CA LYS A 21 -2.82 10.58 16.64
C LYS A 21 -4.27 10.28 17.01
N ALA A 22 -5.06 11.22 17.51
CA ALA A 22 -6.47 10.97 17.78
C ALA A 22 -7.25 10.78 16.46
N LEU A 23 -6.96 11.61 15.45
CA LEU A 23 -7.60 11.58 14.13
C LEU A 23 -7.19 10.35 13.30
N PHE A 24 -5.92 9.95 13.37
CA PHE A 24 -5.33 8.90 12.53
C PHE A 24 -4.99 7.60 13.27
N LYS A 25 -4.99 7.60 14.61
CA LYS A 25 -4.66 6.43 15.46
C LYS A 25 -5.86 5.90 16.26
N GLY A 26 -7.03 6.54 16.21
CA GLY A 26 -8.34 5.92 16.53
C GLY A 26 -8.79 4.95 15.43
N GLY A 27 -7.83 4.16 14.93
CA GLY A 27 -7.55 4.02 13.51
C GLY A 27 -8.55 3.19 12.71
N VAL A 28 -9.11 3.82 11.68
CA VAL A 28 -9.58 3.09 10.51
C VAL A 28 -8.41 2.22 10.01
N PRO A 29 -8.55 0.89 9.93
CA PRO A 29 -7.45 0.03 9.48
C PRO A 29 -7.01 0.48 8.09
N VAL A 30 -5.70 0.52 7.84
CA VAL A 30 -5.13 0.94 6.54
C VAL A 30 -5.80 0.20 5.38
N SER A 31 -6.16 -1.07 5.58
CA SER A 31 -6.92 -1.89 4.63
C SER A 31 -8.26 -1.27 4.19
N ARG A 32 -8.96 -0.53 5.06
CA ARG A 32 -10.20 0.19 4.70
C ARG A 32 -9.94 1.37 3.77
N PHE A 33 -8.79 2.03 3.85
CA PHE A 33 -8.41 3.07 2.89
C PHE A 33 -8.05 2.48 1.53
N TYR A 34 -7.30 1.36 1.50
CA TYR A 34 -7.03 0.63 0.27
C TYR A 34 -8.32 0.15 -0.39
N ARG A 35 -9.23 -0.49 0.35
CA ARG A 35 -10.53 -0.89 -0.18
C ARG A 35 -11.38 0.29 -0.62
N TRP A 36 -11.37 1.41 0.09
CA TRP A 36 -12.09 2.61 -0.33
C TRP A 36 -11.55 3.16 -1.67
N LEU A 37 -10.23 3.12 -1.86
CA LEU A 37 -9.58 3.59 -3.08
C LEU A 37 -9.82 2.65 -4.26
N PHE A 38 -9.66 1.34 -4.06
CA PHE A 38 -9.68 0.35 -5.13
C PHE A 38 -11.05 -0.30 -5.37
N HIS A 39 -11.98 -0.29 -4.42
CA HIS A 39 -13.30 -0.93 -4.57
C HIS A 39 -14.44 0.08 -4.78
N VAL A 40 -15.50 -0.39 -5.45
CA VAL A 40 -16.86 0.15 -5.49
C VAL A 40 -17.80 -1.01 -5.25
N ASP A 41 -18.71 -0.88 -4.28
CA ASP A 41 -19.76 -1.88 -4.02
C ASP A 41 -19.25 -3.32 -3.83
N GLY A 42 -18.01 -3.48 -3.34
CA GLY A 42 -17.37 -4.77 -3.10
C GLY A 42 -16.47 -5.25 -4.23
N GLU A 43 -16.58 -4.66 -5.42
CA GLU A 43 -15.82 -5.03 -6.62
C GLU A 43 -14.64 -4.09 -6.86
N LEU A 44 -13.59 -4.58 -7.52
CA LEU A 44 -12.47 -3.75 -7.97
C LEU A 44 -12.92 -2.74 -9.03
N ARG A 45 -12.57 -1.47 -8.83
CA ARG A 45 -12.69 -0.42 -9.85
C ARG A 45 -11.82 -0.76 -11.06
N ARG A 46 -12.28 -0.40 -12.26
CA ARG A 46 -11.51 -0.54 -13.50
C ARG A 46 -10.12 0.12 -13.42
N ASP A 47 -10.05 1.36 -12.92
CA ASP A 47 -8.78 2.07 -12.75
C ASP A 47 -7.88 1.35 -11.74
N GLY A 48 -8.48 0.76 -10.70
CA GLY A 48 -7.79 -0.06 -9.72
C GLY A 48 -7.21 -1.33 -10.33
N GLN A 49 -7.95 -2.00 -11.22
CA GLN A 49 -7.47 -3.18 -11.94
C GLN A 49 -6.25 -2.85 -12.81
N ILE A 50 -6.30 -1.74 -13.56
CA ILE A 50 -5.19 -1.28 -14.41
C ILE A 50 -3.94 -1.01 -13.57
N VAL A 51 -4.08 -0.29 -12.46
CA VAL A 51 -2.95 0.01 -11.56
C VAL A 51 -2.39 -1.27 -10.91
N LEU A 52 -3.26 -2.20 -10.50
CA LEU A 52 -2.82 -3.46 -9.92
C LEU A 52 -2.13 -4.37 -10.94
N ALA A 53 -2.54 -4.34 -12.21
CA ALA A 53 -1.86 -5.06 -13.28
C ALA A 53 -0.43 -4.51 -13.51
N ASP A 54 -0.25 -3.20 -13.60
CA ASP A 54 1.09 -2.61 -13.70
C ASP A 54 1.97 -2.92 -12.48
N LEU A 55 1.40 -2.82 -11.27
CA LEU A 55 2.11 -3.14 -10.04
C LEU A 55 2.49 -4.62 -9.93
N ARG A 56 1.66 -5.54 -10.43
CA ARG A 56 1.94 -6.98 -10.49
C ARG A 56 3.26 -7.21 -11.23
N ASP A 57 3.41 -6.59 -12.39
CA ASP A 57 4.60 -6.74 -13.22
C ASP A 57 5.81 -6.10 -12.57
N PHE A 58 5.68 -4.84 -12.16
CA PHE A 58 6.76 -4.10 -11.52
C PHE A 58 7.29 -4.81 -10.26
N CYS A 59 6.42 -5.50 -9.53
CA CYS A 59 6.71 -6.19 -8.29
C CYS A 59 7.01 -7.69 -8.43
N PHE A 60 7.06 -8.25 -9.64
CA PHE A 60 7.37 -9.68 -9.84
C PHE A 60 6.41 -10.62 -9.09
N ALA A 61 5.11 -10.28 -9.09
CA ALA A 61 4.12 -11.01 -8.32
C ALA A 61 3.96 -12.47 -8.76
N ASP A 62 4.09 -12.74 -10.06
CA ASP A 62 3.81 -14.04 -10.70
C ASP A 62 5.03 -14.70 -11.35
N ARG A 63 6.18 -14.00 -11.39
CA ARG A 63 7.41 -14.45 -12.03
C ARG A 63 8.59 -14.51 -11.06
N PRO A 64 9.56 -15.43 -11.22
CA PRO A 64 10.71 -15.53 -10.34
C PRO A 64 11.49 -14.21 -10.20
N THR A 65 11.95 -13.94 -8.99
CA THR A 65 12.77 -12.76 -8.60
C THR A 65 14.26 -13.03 -8.66
N PHE A 66 14.66 -14.27 -8.95
CA PHE A 66 16.06 -14.70 -8.95
C PHE A 66 16.92 -13.84 -9.86
N ASP A 67 18.09 -13.47 -9.37
CA ASP A 67 19.14 -12.80 -10.11
C ASP A 67 20.49 -13.31 -9.60
N SER A 68 21.50 -13.36 -10.47
CA SER A 68 22.87 -13.71 -10.06
C SER A 68 23.45 -12.71 -9.07
N ASP A 69 23.00 -11.45 -9.11
CA ASP A 69 23.35 -10.44 -8.14
C ASP A 69 22.38 -10.45 -6.94
N ALA A 70 22.91 -10.76 -5.76
CA ALA A 70 22.16 -10.82 -4.51
C ALA A 70 21.45 -9.51 -4.14
N LEU A 71 22.01 -8.34 -4.50
CA LEU A 71 21.37 -7.04 -4.23
C LEU A 71 20.17 -6.81 -5.15
N VAL A 72 20.25 -7.27 -6.40
CA VAL A 72 19.14 -7.20 -7.34
C VAL A 72 18.01 -8.12 -6.89
N MET A 73 18.33 -9.36 -6.52
CA MET A 73 17.36 -10.32 -5.99
C MET A 73 16.66 -9.78 -4.73
N ALA A 74 17.40 -9.24 -3.77
CA ALA A 74 16.83 -8.65 -2.55
C ALA A 74 15.88 -7.49 -2.84
N ARG A 75 16.19 -6.64 -3.83
CA ARG A 75 15.30 -5.56 -4.27
C ARG A 75 14.02 -6.09 -4.91
N ARG A 76 14.12 -7.13 -5.75
CA ARG A 76 12.96 -7.75 -6.41
C ARG A 76 12.04 -8.41 -5.39
N GLU A 77 12.59 -9.16 -4.44
CA GLU A 77 11.83 -9.74 -3.33
C GLU A 77 11.15 -8.68 -2.46
N GLY A 78 11.84 -7.59 -2.14
CA GLY A 78 11.24 -6.48 -1.40
C GLY A 78 10.04 -5.85 -2.13
N ARG A 79 10.07 -5.76 -3.46
CA ARG A 79 8.92 -5.27 -4.24
C ARG A 79 7.76 -6.27 -4.23
N ARG A 80 8.05 -7.57 -4.36
CA ARG A 80 7.04 -8.62 -4.27
C ARG A 80 6.29 -8.54 -2.94
N ASP A 81 6.99 -8.38 -1.83
CA ASP A 81 6.37 -8.25 -0.51
C ASP A 81 5.41 -7.05 -0.41
N VAL A 82 5.76 -5.93 -1.06
CA VAL A 82 4.86 -4.76 -1.15
C VAL A 82 3.57 -5.11 -1.91
N PHE A 83 3.66 -5.80 -3.04
CA PHE A 83 2.48 -6.21 -3.79
C PHE A 83 1.60 -7.17 -2.99
N LEU A 84 2.19 -8.20 -2.39
CA LEU A 84 1.48 -9.18 -1.53
C LEU A 84 0.78 -8.50 -0.34
N ARG A 85 1.39 -7.47 0.22
CA ARG A 85 0.77 -6.68 1.28
C ARG A 85 -0.45 -5.90 0.79
N ILE A 86 -0.39 -5.31 -0.40
CA ILE A 86 -1.51 -4.57 -0.99
C ILE A 86 -2.67 -5.52 -1.31
N THR A 87 -2.41 -6.66 -1.95
CA THR A 87 -3.45 -7.65 -2.28
C THR A 87 -4.13 -8.20 -1.03
N ASN A 88 -3.37 -8.46 0.05
CA ASN A 88 -3.92 -8.84 1.34
C ASN A 88 -4.84 -7.76 1.94
N TYR A 89 -4.48 -6.48 1.84
CA TYR A 89 -5.36 -5.38 2.31
C TYR A 89 -6.66 -5.26 1.52
N LEU A 90 -6.62 -5.57 0.23
CA LEU A 90 -7.79 -5.57 -0.64
C LEU A 90 -8.67 -6.81 -0.46
N ASN A 91 -8.16 -7.85 0.23
CA ASN A 91 -8.86 -9.12 0.41
C ASN A 91 -9.28 -9.72 -0.94
N LEU A 92 -8.39 -9.61 -1.94
CA LEU A 92 -8.62 -10.20 -3.25
C LEU A 92 -8.57 -11.71 -3.12
N ASP A 93 -9.64 -12.37 -3.58
CA ASP A 93 -9.66 -13.82 -3.76
C ASP A 93 -8.60 -14.22 -4.81
N GLU A 94 -8.03 -15.41 -4.69
CA GLU A 94 -7.03 -15.95 -5.63
C GLU A 94 -7.57 -15.95 -7.08
N SER A 95 -8.88 -16.13 -7.25
CA SER A 95 -9.57 -16.01 -8.54
C SER A 95 -9.52 -14.60 -9.13
N VAL A 96 -9.64 -13.55 -8.31
CA VAL A 96 -9.56 -12.15 -8.76
C VAL A 96 -8.11 -11.76 -9.06
N VAL A 97 -7.16 -12.27 -8.27
CA VAL A 97 -5.73 -12.13 -8.57
C VAL A 97 -5.42 -12.76 -9.93
N ARG A 98 -6.02 -13.92 -10.24
CA ARG A 98 -5.85 -14.60 -11.53
C ARG A 98 -6.50 -13.83 -12.70
N GLN A 99 -7.66 -13.21 -12.51
CA GLN A 99 -8.24 -12.34 -13.55
C GLN A 99 -7.38 -11.10 -13.85
N LEU A 100 -6.73 -10.54 -12.83
CA LEU A 100 -5.71 -9.51 -13.04
C LEU A 100 -4.50 -10.04 -13.82
N MET A 101 -4.26 -11.35 -13.84
CA MET A 101 -3.24 -11.98 -14.70
C MET A 101 -3.67 -11.97 -16.17
N GLU A 102 -4.91 -12.36 -16.44
CA GLU A 102 -5.47 -12.53 -17.80
C GLU A 102 -5.72 -11.21 -18.55
N ILE A 103 -5.98 -10.09 -17.85
CA ILE A 103 -6.24 -8.77 -18.48
C ILE A 103 -5.03 -8.24 -19.27
N ASP A 104 -3.81 -8.65 -18.91
CA ASP A 104 -2.57 -8.23 -19.56
C ASP A 104 -2.24 -9.05 -20.83
N ASP A 105 -2.75 -10.28 -20.96
CA ASP A 105 -2.55 -11.12 -22.15
C ASP A 105 -3.42 -10.66 -23.35
N GLY A 106 -4.27 -9.65 -23.16
CA GLY A 106 -5.29 -9.19 -24.11
C GLY A 106 -5.10 -7.78 -24.68
N ILE A 107 -3.95 -7.13 -24.47
CA ILE A 107 -3.59 -5.82 -25.05
C ILE A 107 -2.36 -5.95 -25.96
#